data_AF-A0A087T767-F1
#
_entry.id   AF-A0A087T767-F1
#
_cell.length_a   1.000
_cell.length_b   1.000
_cell.length_c   1.000
_cell.angle_alpha   90.00
_cell.angle_beta   90.00
_cell.angle_gamma   90.00
#
_symmetry.space_group_name_H-M   'P 1'
#
loop_
_entity.id
_entity.type
_entity.pdbx_description
1 polymer ?
#
loop_
_entity_poly.entity_id
_entity_poly.type
_entity_poly.pdbx_seq_one_letter_code
_entity_poly.pdbx_strand_id
1 'polypeptide(L)' 'MSCQASVRRATHAGSWYVSAASELSNQLENWLSIAGEPNHSPARAIIAPHAGYQYCGACSAYAYKQVDPSI' A
#
# COMPACT_ATOMS: atom_id res chain seq x y z
N MET A 1 5.13 1.77 -33.89
CA MET A 1 5.97 0.90 -33.04
C MET A 1 5.41 0.98 -31.63
N SER A 2 4.72 -0.05 -31.15
CA SER A 2 4.23 -0.09 -29.78
C SER A 2 5.39 -0.49 -28.86
N CYS A 3 5.67 0.32 -27.86
CA CYS A 3 6.59 -0.03 -26.78
C CYS A 3 5.86 -1.07 -25.92
N GLN A 4 6.14 -2.36 -26.10
CA GLN A 4 5.72 -3.36 -25.11
C GLN A 4 6.50 -3.09 -23.82
N ALA A 5 5.85 -2.47 -22.84
CA ALA A 5 6.43 -2.27 -21.53
C ALA A 5 6.69 -3.64 -20.87
N SER A 6 7.95 -3.92 -20.50
CA SER A 6 8.28 -5.13 -19.75
C SER A 6 7.58 -5.12 -18.39
N VAL A 7 6.83 -6.17 -18.07
CA VAL A 7 6.15 -6.30 -16.78
C VAL A 7 7.12 -6.80 -15.71
N ARG A 8 7.34 -6.02 -14.64
CA ARG A 8 8.14 -6.44 -13.49
C ARG A 8 7.35 -7.41 -12.62
N ARG A 9 7.90 -8.60 -12.33
CA ARG A 9 7.28 -9.57 -11.43
C ARG A 9 7.34 -9.13 -9.96
N ALA A 10 6.28 -9.43 -9.22
CA ALA A 10 6.16 -9.25 -7.78
C ALA A 10 6.94 -10.33 -6.99
N THR A 11 8.27 -10.30 -7.04
CA THR A 11 9.15 -11.37 -6.51
C THR A 11 9.07 -11.61 -5.00
N HIS A 12 8.50 -10.67 -4.24
CA HIS A 12 8.35 -10.75 -2.78
C HIS A 12 6.91 -11.07 -2.33
N ALA A 13 5.99 -11.27 -3.29
CA ALA A 13 4.65 -11.76 -2.99
C ALA A 13 4.75 -13.19 -2.42
N GLY A 14 4.04 -13.44 -1.33
CA GLY A 14 4.09 -14.70 -0.59
C GLY A 14 5.22 -14.81 0.44
N SER A 15 6.12 -13.84 0.52
CA SER A 15 7.17 -13.79 1.57
C SER A 15 7.13 -12.51 2.40
N TRP A 16 7.04 -11.32 1.76
CA TRP A 16 6.97 -10.04 2.48
C TRP A 16 5.54 -9.55 2.70
N TYR A 17 4.63 -9.97 1.83
CA TYR A 17 3.20 -9.70 1.88
C TYR A 17 2.46 -10.89 1.28
N VAL A 18 1.17 -11.01 1.59
CA VAL A 18 0.34 -12.10 1.08
C VAL A 18 0.24 -12.04 -0.45
N SER A 19 0.43 -13.18 -1.11
CA SER A 19 0.35 -13.26 -2.58
C SER A 19 -1.08 -13.31 -3.12
N ALA A 20 -2.05 -13.79 -2.33
CA ALA A 20 -3.45 -13.82 -2.69
C ALA A 20 -4.04 -12.40 -2.68
N ALA A 21 -4.45 -11.93 -3.86
CA ALA A 21 -4.91 -10.56 -4.04
C ALA A 21 -6.09 -10.18 -3.12
N SER A 22 -7.09 -11.05 -3.01
CA SER A 22 -8.27 -10.80 -2.16
C SER A 22 -7.91 -10.68 -0.67
N GLU A 23 -6.99 -11.52 -0.19
CA GLU A 23 -6.54 -11.48 1.20
C GLU A 23 -5.69 -10.24 1.46
N LEU A 24 -4.80 -9.88 0.53
CA LEU A 24 -4.00 -8.66 0.62
C LEU A 24 -4.90 -7.42 0.63
N SER A 25 -5.90 -7.35 -0.25
CA SER A 25 -6.87 -6.25 -0.29
C SER A 25 -7.57 -6.09 1.06
N ASN A 26 -8.09 -7.19 1.63
CA ASN A 26 -8.76 -7.15 2.92
C ASN A 26 -7.83 -6.67 4.05
N GLN A 27 -6.56 -7.10 4.06
CA GLN A 27 -5.58 -6.63 5.05
C GLN A 27 -5.34 -5.13 4.94
N LEU A 28 -5.13 -4.63 3.72
CA LEU A 28 -4.89 -3.21 3.47
C LEU A 28 -6.11 -2.35 3.82
N GLU A 29 -7.31 -2.76 3.41
CA GLU A 29 -8.57 -2.09 3.73
C GLU A 29 -8.80 -2.00 5.24
N ASN A 30 -8.56 -3.10 5.96
CA ASN A 30 -8.67 -3.11 7.42
C ASN A 30 -7.70 -2.11 8.06
N TRP A 31 -6.43 -2.08 7.65
CA TRP A 31 -5.47 -1.10 8.20
C TRP A 31 -5.84 0.34 7.84
N LEU A 32 -6.29 0.60 6.62
CA LEU A 32 -6.75 1.93 6.19
C LEU A 32 -8.04 2.37 6.90
N SER A 33 -8.88 1.43 7.32
CA SER A 33 -10.05 1.71 8.17
C SER A 33 -9.64 2.11 9.58
N ILE A 34 -8.62 1.46 10.15
CA ILE A 34 -8.14 1.72 11.52
C ILE A 34 -7.34 3.03 11.60
N ALA A 35 -6.66 3.43 10.51
CA ALA A 35 -5.88 4.67 10.43
C ALA A 35 -6.71 5.96 10.64
N GLY A 36 -8.05 5.85 10.66
CA GLY A 36 -8.96 6.97 10.90
C GLY A 36 -9.09 7.91 9.71
N GLU A 37 -9.64 9.09 9.96
CA GLU A 37 -9.81 10.13 8.94
C GLU A 37 -8.47 10.81 8.60
N PRO A 38 -8.23 11.13 7.32
CA PRO A 38 -7.02 11.85 6.92
C PRO A 38 -7.03 13.28 7.48
N ASN A 39 -5.92 13.67 8.11
CA ASN A 39 -5.71 15.01 8.68
C ASN A 39 -4.64 15.82 7.93
N HIS A 40 -3.95 15.19 6.98
CA HIS A 40 -2.91 15.80 6.14
C HIS A 40 -3.20 15.58 4.64
N SER A 41 -4.44 15.28 4.27
CA SER A 41 -4.84 15.14 2.88
C SER A 41 -5.03 16.52 2.21
N PRO A 42 -4.61 16.69 0.94
CA PRO A 42 -3.89 15.72 0.14
C PRO A 42 -2.37 15.78 0.35
N ALA A 43 -1.79 14.67 0.80
CA ALA A 43 -0.35 14.56 0.94
C ALA A 43 0.33 14.42 -0.43
N ARG A 44 1.18 15.38 -0.79
CA ARG A 44 2.03 15.30 -2.01
C ARG A 44 3.19 14.32 -1.87
N ALA A 45 3.62 14.06 -0.64
CA ALA A 45 4.69 13.14 -0.31
C ALA A 45 4.40 12.49 1.03
N ILE A 46 4.83 11.23 1.18
CA ILE A 46 4.72 10.46 2.41
C ILE A 46 6.05 9.76 2.70
N ILE A 47 6.30 9.48 3.97
CA ILE A 47 7.37 8.59 4.41
C ILE A 47 6.70 7.38 5.05
N ALA A 48 6.99 6.18 4.54
CA ALA A 48 6.42 4.94 5.03
C ALA A 48 7.51 3.86 5.17
N PRO A 49 7.39 2.95 6.14
CA PRO A 49 8.30 1.82 6.27
C PRO A 49 8.11 0.81 5.14
N HIS A 50 9.14 -0.03 4.93
CA HIS A 50 9.20 -1.01 3.84
C HIS A 50 9.52 -2.42 4.32
N ALA A 51 9.30 -2.72 5.61
CA ALA A 51 9.43 -4.07 6.14
C ALA A 51 8.31 -5.00 5.62
N GLY A 52 8.37 -6.28 5.96
CA GLY A 52 7.25 -7.19 5.71
C GLY A 52 5.95 -6.66 6.32
N TYR A 53 4.83 -6.81 5.62
CA TYR A 53 3.55 -6.17 5.96
C TYR A 53 3.02 -6.59 7.32
N GLN A 54 3.34 -7.80 7.78
CA GLN A 54 3.05 -8.26 9.13
C GLN A 54 3.63 -7.33 10.22
N TYR A 55 4.77 -6.69 9.95
CA TYR A 55 5.48 -5.85 10.91
C TYR A 55 5.12 -4.37 10.78
N CYS A 56 4.87 -3.89 9.56
CA CYS A 56 4.72 -2.45 9.31
C CYS A 56 3.45 -2.04 8.55
N GLY A 57 2.58 -2.97 8.15
CA GLY A 57 1.39 -2.68 7.34
C GLY A 57 0.45 -1.68 8.01
N ALA A 58 0.12 -1.89 9.29
CA ALA A 58 -0.71 -0.98 10.07
C ALA A 58 -0.08 0.42 10.22
N CYS A 59 1.24 0.50 10.40
CA CYS A 59 1.96 1.77 10.48
C CYS A 59 1.93 2.52 9.14
N SER A 60 2.21 1.82 8.03
CA SER A 60 2.17 2.41 6.68
C SER A 60 0.80 2.97 6.33
N ALA A 61 -0.29 2.37 6.83
CA ALA A 61 -1.65 2.84 6.54
C ALA A 61 -1.90 4.29 6.98
N TYR A 62 -1.33 4.75 8.10
CA TYR A 62 -1.44 6.15 8.53
C TYR A 62 -0.86 7.14 7.52
N ALA A 63 0.21 6.75 6.83
CA ALA A 63 0.82 7.55 5.78
C ALA A 63 0.00 7.49 4.49
N TYR A 64 -0.35 6.29 4.03
CA TYR A 64 -1.11 6.10 2.78
C TYR A 64 -2.51 6.69 2.84
N LYS A 65 -3.15 6.73 4.01
CA LYS A 65 -4.50 7.32 4.17
C LYS A 65 -4.55 8.81 3.80
N GLN A 66 -3.41 9.50 3.84
CA GLN A 66 -3.32 10.93 3.52
C GLN A 66 -3.26 11.20 2.00
N VAL A 67 -3.11 10.16 1.17
CA VAL A 67 -2.99 10.29 -0.28
C VAL A 67 -4.38 10.30 -0.90
N ASP A 68 -4.68 11.33 -1.68
CA ASP A 68 -5.86 11.39 -2.55
C ASP A 68 -5.42 11.15 -4.00
N PRO A 69 -5.76 10.00 -4.62
CA PRO A 69 -5.37 9.68 -5.99
C PRO A 69 -6.27 10.35 -7.05
N SER A 70 -7.33 11.06 -6.65
CA SER A 70 -8.27 11.69 -7.57
C SER A 70 -7.86 13.10 -8.03
N ILE A 71 -6.82 13.67 -7.39
CA ILE A 71 -6.25 14.99 -7.69
C ILE A 71 -4.84 14.89 -8.25
#